data_AF-A0A0J7KU77-F1
#
_entry.id   AF-A0A0J7KU77-F1
#
_cell.length_a   1.000
_cell.length_b   1.000
_cell.length_c   1.000
_cell.angle_alpha   90.00
_cell.angle_beta   90.00
_cell.angle_gamma   90.00
#
_symmetry.space_group_name_H-M   'P 1'
#
loop_
_entity.id
_entity.type
_entity.pdbx_description
1 polymer ?
#
loop_
_entity_poly.entity_id
_entity_poly.type
_entity_poly.pdbx_seq_one_letter_code
_entity_poly.pdbx_strand_id
1 'polypeptide(L)'
;MRSNDTDIEELQRIPQHIQGPPQLPPLIKGQKLKSGPYTITVTDEMVAQRERENLELYKAWVREQRRRNMLPEEDADEYIGDFKEAAIRRSFIRKVFCLLTLQLTFTIFVISIFMFVYEAQKFMIVHWYLWIVAM
;
A
#
# COMPACT_ATOMS: atom_id res chain seq x y z
N MET A 1 10.44 58.29 -30.38
CA MET A 1 11.04 57.76 -29.12
C MET A 1 10.17 56.58 -28.66
N ARG A 2 10.08 55.45 -29.37
CA ARG A 2 10.94 54.23 -29.36
C ARG A 2 11.25 53.77 -27.92
N SER A 3 10.27 53.16 -27.24
CA SER A 3 10.03 51.70 -27.21
C SER A 3 11.31 50.97 -26.83
N ASN A 4 11.50 50.72 -25.53
CA ASN A 4 12.55 49.86 -24.98
C ASN A 4 12.26 49.36 -23.55
N ASP A 5 11.20 49.80 -22.88
CA ASP A 5 10.92 49.37 -21.50
C ASP A 5 9.94 48.18 -21.39
N THR A 6 9.34 47.75 -22.50
CA THR A 6 8.28 46.73 -22.50
C THR A 6 8.80 45.29 -22.62
N ASP A 7 10.10 45.09 -22.86
CA ASP A 7 10.68 43.77 -23.16
C ASP A 7 11.23 43.04 -21.92
N ILE A 8 11.19 43.65 -20.73
CA ILE A 8 11.72 43.04 -19.50
C ILE A 8 10.62 42.32 -18.69
N GLU A 9 9.35 42.65 -18.89
CA GLU A 9 8.25 42.09 -18.08
C GLU A 9 7.75 40.71 -18.55
N GLU A 10 8.11 40.23 -19.74
CA GLU A 10 7.65 38.92 -20.23
C GLU A 10 8.46 37.72 -19.71
N LEU A 11 9.60 37.93 -19.06
CA LEU A 11 10.43 36.83 -18.51
C LEU A 11 9.98 36.32 -17.13
N GLN A 12 8.92 36.90 -16.55
CA GLN A 12 8.39 36.51 -15.24
C GLN A 12 7.01 35.83 -15.32
N ARG A 13 6.69 35.13 -16.42
CA ARG A 13 5.73 34.02 -16.34
C ARG A 13 6.46 32.74 -15.99
N ILE A 14 6.67 32.52 -14.69
CA ILE A 14 7.06 31.20 -14.18
C ILE A 14 5.94 30.22 -14.59
N PRO A 15 6.20 29.24 -15.47
CA PRO A 15 5.18 28.29 -15.84
C PRO A 15 4.83 27.41 -14.64
N GLN A 16 3.53 27.22 -14.51
CA GLN A 16 2.81 26.25 -13.69
C GLN A 16 3.60 24.96 -13.46
N HIS A 17 3.52 24.45 -12.23
CA HIS A 17 4.01 23.14 -11.81
C HIS A 17 3.74 22.05 -12.87
N ILE A 18 4.74 21.77 -13.71
CA ILE A 18 4.68 20.71 -14.71
C ILE A 18 4.86 19.41 -13.93
N GLN A 19 3.90 18.48 -14.04
CA GLN A 19 3.91 17.16 -13.36
C GLN A 19 4.98 16.20 -13.93
N GLY A 20 6.20 16.70 -14.13
CA GLY A 20 7.31 15.97 -14.72
C GLY A 20 8.60 16.15 -13.92
N PRO A 21 9.68 15.46 -14.32
CA PRO A 21 10.99 15.66 -13.73
C PRO A 21 11.41 17.13 -13.89
N PRO A 22 12.04 17.76 -12.87
CA PRO A 22 12.52 19.13 -12.97
C PRO A 22 13.54 19.23 -14.10
N GLN A 23 13.32 20.16 -15.03
CA GLN A 23 14.20 20.40 -16.18
C GLN A 23 14.65 21.86 -16.19
N LEU A 24 15.90 22.05 -16.61
CA LEU A 24 16.49 23.36 -16.79
C LEU A 24 16.13 23.90 -18.19
N PRO A 25 16.02 25.23 -18.36
CA PRO A 25 15.74 25.83 -19.66
C PRO A 25 16.76 25.37 -20.73
N PRO A 26 16.30 25.03 -21.94
CA PRO A 26 17.20 24.60 -23.01
C PRO A 26 18.05 25.78 -23.49
N LEU A 27 19.33 25.51 -23.77
CA LEU A 27 20.26 26.48 -24.37
C LEU A 27 20.45 26.14 -25.85
N ILE A 28 20.44 27.16 -26.72
CA ILE A 28 20.67 26.98 -28.15
C ILE A 28 22.02 27.61 -28.52
N LYS A 29 22.82 26.90 -29.31
CA LYS A 29 24.12 27.39 -29.79
C LYS A 29 23.97 28.78 -30.44
N GLY A 30 24.84 29.71 -30.07
CA GLY A 30 24.86 31.07 -30.61
C GLY A 30 23.83 32.02 -30.01
N GLN A 31 22.99 31.54 -29.08
CA GLN A 31 22.11 32.40 -28.29
C GLN A 31 22.95 33.34 -27.40
N LYS A 32 22.58 34.61 -27.34
CA LYS A 32 23.22 35.60 -26.46
C LYS A 32 22.43 35.66 -25.15
N LEU A 33 23.02 35.15 -24.08
CA LEU A 33 22.45 35.17 -22.74
C LEU A 33 23.03 36.32 -21.95
N LYS A 34 22.17 37.10 -21.28
CA LYS A 34 22.62 38.08 -20.29
C LYS A 34 22.86 37.35 -18.97
N SER A 35 24.11 37.28 -18.55
CA SER A 35 24.50 36.78 -17.24
C SER A 35 25.00 37.96 -16.42
N GLY A 36 24.08 38.55 -15.63
CA GLY A 36 24.36 39.77 -14.88
C GLY A 36 24.74 40.95 -15.79
N PRO A 37 25.87 41.64 -15.54
CA PRO A 37 26.28 42.81 -16.33
C PRO A 37 26.91 42.47 -17.70
N TYR A 38 27.13 41.19 -18.01
CA TYR A 38 27.78 40.75 -19.25
C TYR A 38 26.87 39.92 -20.15
N THR A 39 27.14 39.97 -21.46
CA THR A 39 26.47 39.13 -22.46
C THR A 39 27.39 37.99 -22.88
N ILE A 40 26.97 36.75 -22.63
CA ILE A 40 27.70 35.53 -22.96
C ILE A 40 27.06 34.92 -24.20
N THR A 41 27.89 34.47 -25.15
CA THR A 41 27.40 33.71 -26.31
C THR A 41 27.45 32.23 -25.97
N VAL A 42 26.33 31.53 -26.11
CA VAL A 42 26.22 30.10 -25.83
C VAL A 42 27.09 29.31 -26.79
N THR A 43 28.05 28.58 -26.24
CA THR A 43 28.92 27.65 -26.98
C THR A 43 28.32 26.24 -27.01
N ASP A 44 28.81 25.38 -27.91
CA ASP A 44 28.39 23.97 -27.98
C ASP A 44 28.64 23.23 -26.66
N GLU A 45 29.73 23.57 -25.97
CA GLU A 45 30.09 22.97 -24.69
C GLU A 45 29.05 23.29 -23.61
N MET A 46 28.51 24.52 -23.59
CA MET A 46 27.47 24.93 -22.64
C MET A 46 26.16 24.17 -22.87
N VAL A 47 25.82 23.88 -24.13
CA VAL A 47 24.65 23.06 -24.47
C VAL A 47 24.86 21.62 -24.01
N ALA A 48 26.01 21.03 -24.31
CA ALA A 48 26.36 19.67 -23.90
C ALA A 48 26.40 19.51 -22.37
N GLN A 49 26.89 20.51 -21.64
CA GLN A 49 26.85 20.54 -20.19
C GLN A 49 25.40 20.56 -19.66
N ARG A 50 24.52 21.37 -20.29
CA ARG A 50 23.12 21.47 -19.88
C ARG A 50 22.36 20.17 -20.03
N GLU A 51 22.61 19.44 -21.11
CA GLU A 51 21.99 18.13 -21.36
C GLU A 51 22.41 17.11 -20.28
N ARG A 52 23.67 17.14 -19.84
CA ARG A 52 24.17 16.28 -18.75
C ARG A 52 23.47 16.60 -17.43
N GLU A 53 23.38 17.87 -17.08
CA GLU A 53 22.72 18.32 -15.85
C GLU A 53 21.22 17.95 -15.85
N ASN A 54 20.53 18.11 -16.98
CA ASN A 54 19.14 17.66 -17.12
C ASN A 54 18.99 16.15 -16.94
N LEU A 55 19.94 15.35 -17.43
CA LEU A 55 19.94 13.90 -17.30
C LEU A 55 20.19 13.45 -15.85
N GLU A 56 21.01 14.18 -15.10
CA GLU A 56 21.22 13.93 -13.66
C GLU A 56 19.97 14.25 -12.83
N LEU A 57 19.31 15.37 -13.11
CA LEU A 57 18.05 15.75 -12.47
C LEU A 57 16.98 14.69 -12.71
N TYR A 58 16.87 14.17 -13.94
CA TYR A 58 15.96 13.08 -14.26
C TYR A 58 16.24 11.84 -13.41
N LYS A 59 17.50 11.40 -13.33
CA LYS A 59 17.89 10.23 -12.54
C LYS A 59 17.59 10.42 -11.04
N ALA A 60 17.84 11.61 -10.50
CA ALA A 60 17.55 11.93 -9.11
C ALA A 60 16.05 11.89 -8.82
N TRP A 61 15.23 12.47 -9.71
CA TRP A 61 13.79 12.46 -9.61
C TRP A 61 13.21 11.03 -9.63
N VAL A 62 13.66 10.17 -10.55
CA VAL A 62 13.23 8.76 -10.61
C VAL A 62 13.56 8.01 -9.32
N ARG A 63 14.75 8.25 -8.74
CA ARG A 63 15.16 7.63 -7.48
C ARG A 63 14.26 8.04 -6.33
N GLU A 64 13.90 9.31 -6.26
CA GLU A 64 13.01 9.86 -5.23
C GLU A 64 11.57 9.31 -5.40
N GLN A 65 11.07 9.24 -6.63
CA GLN A 65 9.77 8.62 -6.91
C GLN A 65 9.74 7.14 -6.51
N ARG A 66 10.80 6.38 -6.82
CA ARG A 66 10.92 4.99 -6.39
C ARG A 66 10.90 4.86 -4.86
N ARG A 67 11.61 5.75 -4.14
CA ARG A 67 11.59 5.76 -2.68
C ARG A 67 10.18 6.05 -2.14
N ARG A 68 9.43 6.94 -2.76
CA ARG A 68 8.06 7.28 -2.35
C ARG A 68 7.04 6.19 -2.68
N ASN A 69 7.22 5.49 -3.80
CA ASN A 69 6.33 4.39 -4.21
C ASN A 69 6.68 3.06 -3.55
N MET A 70 7.89 2.90 -3.01
CA MET A 70 8.18 1.87 -2.02
C MET A 70 7.53 2.35 -0.72
N LEU A 71 6.38 1.76 -0.36
CA LEU A 71 5.85 1.86 1.01
C LEU A 71 7.00 1.60 2.00
N PRO A 72 7.08 2.31 3.14
CA PRO A 72 8.03 1.98 4.17
C PRO A 72 7.91 0.48 4.46
N GLU A 73 8.99 -0.27 4.30
CA GLU A 73 9.00 -1.73 4.45
C GLU A 73 8.41 -2.13 5.82
N GLU A 74 8.62 -1.27 6.83
CA GLU A 74 8.04 -1.36 8.18
C GLU A 74 6.50 -1.28 8.21
N ASP A 75 5.88 -0.34 7.47
CA ASP A 75 4.42 -0.18 7.46
C ASP A 75 3.72 -1.26 6.62
N ALA A 76 4.38 -1.76 5.57
CA ALA A 76 3.84 -2.79 4.70
C ALA A 76 3.74 -4.15 5.42
N ASP A 77 4.75 -4.49 6.22
CA ASP A 77 4.78 -5.71 7.02
C ASP A 77 3.77 -5.64 8.19
N GLU A 78 3.65 -4.48 8.83
CA GLU A 78 2.64 -4.24 9.88
C GLU A 78 1.22 -4.37 9.32
N TYR A 79 0.95 -3.73 8.16
CA TYR A 79 -0.34 -3.82 7.48
C TYR A 79 -0.68 -5.26 7.07
N ILE A 80 0.27 -6.01 6.49
CA ILE A 80 0.07 -7.42 6.12
C ILE A 80 -0.16 -8.31 7.35
N GLY A 81 0.51 -8.02 8.47
CA GLY A 81 0.31 -8.70 9.75
C GLY A 81 -1.12 -8.57 10.27
N ASP A 82 -1.69 -7.37 10.20
CA ASP A 82 -3.02 -7.07 10.74
C ASP A 82 -4.16 -7.80 9.98
N PHE A 83 -4.05 -7.92 8.64
CA PHE A 83 -4.98 -8.77 7.86
C PHE A 83 -4.86 -10.25 8.23
N LYS A 84 -3.63 -10.72 8.43
CA LYS A 84 -3.37 -12.11 8.77
C LYS A 84 -3.96 -12.43 10.14
N GLU A 85 -3.81 -11.55 11.12
CA GLU A 85 -4.40 -11.72 12.44
C GLU A 85 -5.93 -11.70 12.41
N ALA A 86 -6.54 -10.77 11.66
CA ALA A 86 -7.99 -10.72 11.48
C ALA A 86 -8.55 -11.98 10.78
N ALA A 87 -7.85 -12.50 9.78
CA ALA A 87 -8.23 -13.72 9.07
C ALA A 87 -8.10 -14.97 9.96
N ILE A 88 -7.02 -15.07 10.74
CA ILE A 88 -6.80 -16.17 11.69
C ILE A 88 -7.89 -16.17 12.76
N ARG A 89 -8.21 -15.01 13.35
CA ARG A 89 -9.27 -14.88 14.36
C ARG A 89 -10.63 -15.31 13.83
N ARG A 90 -11.01 -14.88 12.63
CA ARG A 90 -12.27 -15.28 11.99
C ARG A 90 -12.33 -16.78 11.70
N SER A 91 -11.24 -17.36 11.22
CA SER A 91 -11.15 -18.81 10.97
C SER A 91 -11.22 -19.61 12.27
N PHE A 92 -10.52 -19.17 13.32
CA PHE A 92 -10.55 -19.79 14.63
C PHE A 92 -11.97 -19.80 15.21
N ILE A 93 -12.63 -18.63 15.24
CA ILE A 93 -14.00 -18.51 15.74
C ILE A 93 -14.96 -19.41 14.97
N ARG A 94 -14.86 -19.44 13.63
CA ARG A 94 -15.73 -20.28 12.80
C ARG A 94 -15.51 -21.78 13.08
N LYS A 95 -14.26 -22.21 13.22
CA LYS A 95 -13.92 -23.61 13.52
C LYS A 95 -14.39 -24.01 14.91
N VAL A 96 -14.13 -23.20 15.93
CA VAL A 96 -14.55 -23.48 17.31
C VAL A 96 -16.07 -23.48 17.43
N PHE A 97 -16.75 -22.49 16.84
CA PHE A 97 -18.21 -22.46 16.82
C PHE A 97 -18.80 -23.68 16.11
N CYS A 98 -18.21 -24.11 15.00
CA CYS A 98 -18.63 -25.32 14.28
C CYS A 98 -18.42 -26.58 15.11
N LEU A 99 -17.26 -26.73 15.77
CA LEU A 99 -17.01 -27.87 16.66
C LEU A 99 -17.97 -27.88 17.84
N LEU A 100 -18.22 -26.72 18.46
CA LEU A 100 -19.10 -26.61 19.61
C LEU A 100 -20.56 -26.90 19.24
N THR A 101 -21.02 -26.41 18.09
CA THR A 101 -22.37 -26.71 17.57
C THR A 101 -22.50 -28.18 17.21
N LEU A 102 -21.50 -28.78 16.56
CA LEU A 102 -21.51 -30.21 16.22
C LEU A 102 -21.51 -31.07 17.49
N GLN A 103 -20.72 -30.71 18.50
CA GLN A 103 -20.74 -31.36 19.81
C GLN A 103 -22.12 -31.26 20.45
N LEU A 104 -22.72 -30.06 20.48
CA LEU A 104 -24.04 -29.85 21.07
C LEU A 104 -25.14 -30.63 20.32
N THR A 105 -25.10 -30.65 18.99
CA THR A 105 -26.04 -31.44 18.18
C THR A 105 -25.87 -32.93 18.44
N PHE A 106 -24.62 -33.41 18.56
CA PHE A 106 -24.34 -34.80 18.87
C PHE A 106 -24.85 -35.19 20.27
N THR A 107 -24.61 -34.37 21.29
CA THR A 107 -25.11 -34.67 22.64
C THR A 107 -26.63 -34.65 22.69
N ILE A 108 -27.28 -33.67 22.06
CA ILE A 108 -28.75 -33.63 21.95
C ILE A 108 -29.26 -34.88 21.23
N PHE A 109 -28.61 -35.31 20.16
CA PHE A 109 -29.01 -36.51 19.41
C PHE A 109 -28.93 -37.78 20.27
N VAL A 110 -27.81 -37.99 20.98
CA VAL A 110 -27.63 -39.13 21.88
C VAL A 110 -28.70 -39.11 22.98
N ILE A 111 -28.89 -37.97 23.66
CA ILE A 111 -29.92 -37.81 24.69
C ILE A 111 -31.31 -38.08 24.11
N SER A 112 -31.60 -37.63 22.89
CA SER A 112 -32.89 -37.84 22.22
C SER A 112 -33.16 -39.33 21.96
N ILE A 113 -32.16 -40.11 21.54
CA ILE A 113 -32.30 -41.57 21.38
C ILE A 113 -32.72 -42.20 22.71
N PHE A 114 -32.02 -41.86 23.79
CA PHE A 114 -32.34 -42.38 25.12
C PHE A 114 -33.68 -41.89 25.66
N MET A 115 -34.16 -40.71 25.26
CA MET A 115 -35.43 -40.16 25.73
C MET A 115 -36.65 -40.70 24.96
N PHE A 116 -36.52 -40.91 23.65
CA PHE A 116 -37.65 -41.30 22.79
C PHE A 116 -37.74 -42.81 22.50
N VAL A 117 -36.64 -43.57 22.62
CA VAL A 117 -36.66 -45.02 22.41
C VAL A 117 -36.98 -45.74 23.72
N TYR A 118 -38.17 -46.32 23.81
CA TYR A 118 -38.68 -47.03 24.99
C TYR A 118 -37.75 -48.16 25.47
N GLU A 119 -37.14 -48.88 24.52
CA GLU A 119 -36.16 -49.93 24.85
C GLU A 119 -34.86 -49.36 25.43
N ALA A 120 -34.43 -48.19 24.97
CA ALA A 120 -33.24 -47.51 25.50
C ALA A 120 -33.49 -46.93 26.90
N GLN A 121 -34.71 -46.44 27.17
CA GLN A 121 -35.12 -46.01 28.52
C GLN A 121 -35.10 -47.17 29.52
N LYS A 122 -35.68 -48.32 29.14
CA LYS A 122 -35.65 -49.52 30.00
C LYS A 122 -34.22 -49.99 30.26
N PHE A 123 -33.37 -49.99 29.23
CA PHE A 123 -31.96 -50.34 29.36
C PHE A 123 -31.24 -49.41 30.36
N MET A 124 -31.51 -48.11 30.34
CA MET A 124 -30.94 -47.15 31.29
C MET A 124 -31.38 -47.40 32.74
N ILE A 125 -32.65 -47.73 32.97
CA ILE A 125 -33.19 -48.04 34.30
C ILE A 125 -32.58 -49.35 34.84
N VAL A 126 -32.41 -50.36 33.99
CA VAL A 126 -31.83 -51.65 34.37
C VAL A 126 -30.34 -51.54 34.66
N HIS A 127 -29.60 -50.75 33.87
CA HIS A 127 -28.16 -50.57 34.01
C HIS A 127 -27.81 -49.25 34.70
N TRP A 128 -28.43 -48.99 35.86
CA TRP A 128 -28.22 -47.75 36.63
C TRP A 128 -26.75 -47.47 36.99
N TYR A 129 -25.91 -48.51 37.06
CA TYR A 129 -24.47 -48.45 37.33
C TYR A 129 -23.63 -47.96 36.13
N LEU A 130 -24.17 -47.90 34.91
CA LEU A 130 -23.45 -47.31 33.76
C LEU A 130 -23.12 -45.84 33.99
N TRP A 131 -23.92 -45.14 34.81
CA TRP A 131 -23.64 -43.76 35.20
C TRP A 131 -22.33 -43.62 36.00
N ILE A 132 -21.97 -44.65 36.77
CA ILE A 132 -20.71 -44.70 37.54
C ILE A 132 -19.52 -45.03 36.64
N VAL A 133 -19.72 -45.82 35.58
CA VAL A 133 -18.67 -46.18 34.61
C VAL A 133 -18.37 -45.04 33.63
N ALA A 134 -19.34 -44.16 33.40
CA ALA A 134 -19.20 -43.01 32.50
C ALA A 134 -18.55 -41.78 33.15
N MET A 135 -18.42 -41.77 34.49
CA MET A 135 -17.67 -40.78 35.29
C MET A 135 -16.19 -41.18 35.37
#